data_AF-A0A9E3QCH8-F1
#
_entry.id   AF-A0A9E3QCH8-F1
#
_cell.length_a   1.000
_cell.length_b   1.000
_cell.length_c   1.000
_cell.angle_alpha   90.00
_cell.angle_beta   90.00
_cell.angle_gamma   90.00
#
_symmetry.space_group_name_H-M   'P 1'
#
loop_
_entity.id
_entity.type
_entity.pdbx_description
1 polymer ?
#
loop_
_entity_poly.entity_id
_entity_poly.type
_entity_poly.pdbx_seq_one_letter_code
_entity_poly.pdbx_strand_id
1 'polypeptide(L)'
;AFEGVDPELEDVARLLGRGELSVFLAVTLPLSWRGLAAGAMLAFTRALGDFGATLMVAGDIPGRTQTAALAIYDAAQVGDTATAGRLTLLVSLVAIAALVIVQWALPGRGVGR
;
A
#
# COMPACT_ATOMS: atom_id res chain seq x y z
N ALA A 1 -13.75 -4.60 1.33
CA ALA A 1 -14.06 -3.29 0.68
C ALA A 1 -15.46 -3.32 0.08
N PHE A 2 -15.79 -4.30 -0.77
CA PHE A 2 -17.13 -4.45 -1.36
C PHE A 2 -18.18 -4.99 -0.38
N GLU A 3 -17.79 -5.82 0.58
CA GLU A 3 -18.69 -6.34 1.62
C GLU A 3 -19.27 -5.26 2.57
N GLY A 4 -18.65 -4.08 2.61
CA GLY A 4 -19.16 -2.94 3.38
C GLY A 4 -20.15 -2.06 2.61
N VAL A 5 -20.48 -2.41 1.36
CA VAL A 5 -21.50 -1.74 0.56
C VAL A 5 -22.84 -2.38 0.87
N ASP A 6 -23.84 -1.57 1.22
CA ASP A 6 -25.19 -2.06 1.49
C ASP A 6 -25.83 -2.60 0.19
N PRO A 7 -26.20 -3.89 0.13
CA PRO A 7 -26.84 -4.48 -1.05
C PRO A 7 -28.14 -3.76 -1.46
N GLU A 8 -28.88 -3.16 -0.50
CA GLU A 8 -30.12 -2.44 -0.81
C GLU A 8 -29.87 -1.25 -1.75
N LEU A 9 -28.70 -0.60 -1.66
CA LEU A 9 -28.33 0.51 -2.54
C LEU A 9 -28.08 0.04 -3.99
N GLU A 10 -27.56 -1.17 -4.16
CA GLU A 10 -27.39 -1.78 -5.48
C GLU A 10 -28.73 -2.20 -6.06
N ASP A 11 -29.62 -2.75 -5.25
CA ASP A 11 -30.95 -3.19 -5.66
C ASP A 11 -31.84 -2.01 -6.09
N VAL A 12 -31.80 -0.89 -5.36
CA VAL A 12 -32.51 0.34 -5.76
C VAL A 12 -32.00 0.87 -7.10
N ALA A 13 -30.68 0.82 -7.33
CA ALA A 13 -30.11 1.25 -8.61
C ALA A 13 -30.53 0.34 -9.78
N ARG A 14 -30.66 -0.98 -9.55
CA ARG A 14 -31.20 -1.94 -10.52
C ARG A 14 -32.68 -1.67 -10.81
N LEU A 15 -33.48 -1.39 -9.78
CA LEU A 15 -34.91 -1.05 -9.93
C LEU A 15 -35.13 0.24 -10.75
N LEU A 16 -34.18 1.18 -10.71
CA LEU A 16 -34.17 2.39 -11.54
C LEU A 16 -33.74 2.13 -13.00
N GLY A 17 -33.54 0.88 -13.41
CA GLY A 17 -33.21 0.49 -14.78
C GLY A 17 -31.74 0.70 -15.15
N ARG A 18 -30.84 0.90 -14.18
CA ARG A 18 -29.39 0.95 -14.45
C ARG A 18 -28.84 -0.46 -14.70
N GLY A 19 -28.06 -0.61 -15.77
CA GLY A 19 -27.31 -1.84 -16.03
C GLY A 19 -26.20 -2.08 -15.00
N GLU A 20 -25.77 -3.34 -14.86
CA GLU A 20 -24.83 -3.78 -13.80
C GLU A 20 -23.52 -3.00 -13.77
N LEU A 21 -22.97 -2.66 -14.95
CA LEU A 21 -21.75 -1.85 -15.05
C LEU A 21 -21.95 -0.43 -14.49
N SER A 22 -23.14 0.14 -14.67
CA SER A 22 -23.51 1.46 -14.15
C SER A 22 -23.66 1.43 -12.63
N VAL A 23 -24.27 0.36 -12.09
CA VAL A 23 -24.39 0.15 -10.63
C VAL A 23 -23.01 0.03 -9.99
N PHE A 24 -22.12 -0.79 -10.58
CA PHE A 24 -20.75 -0.96 -10.07
C PHE A 24 -19.97 0.36 -10.05
N LEU A 25 -19.94 1.11 -11.15
CA LEU A 25 -19.16 2.34 -11.25
C LEU A 25 -19.75 3.51 -10.44
N ALA A 26 -21.08 3.58 -10.33
CA ALA A 26 -21.75 4.72 -9.69
C ALA A 26 -22.10 4.50 -8.22
N VAL A 27 -22.23 3.26 -7.75
CA VAL A 27 -22.64 2.93 -6.37
C VAL A 27 -21.52 2.17 -5.65
N THR A 28 -21.18 0.98 -6.13
CA THR A 28 -20.27 0.06 -5.45
C THR A 28 -18.85 0.62 -5.35
N LEU A 29 -18.31 1.17 -6.43
CA LEU A 29 -16.95 1.74 -6.50
C LEU A 29 -16.76 2.96 -5.58
N PRO A 30 -17.60 4.01 -5.61
CA PRO A 30 -17.44 5.15 -4.72
C PRO A 30 -17.70 4.83 -3.24
N LEU A 31 -18.65 3.93 -2.92
CA LEU A 31 -18.84 3.50 -1.52
C LEU A 31 -17.65 2.70 -0.99
N SER A 32 -17.08 1.81 -1.81
CA SER A 32 -15.94 0.96 -1.42
C SER A 32 -14.58 1.67 -1.54
N TRP A 33 -14.53 2.91 -2.06
CA TRP A 33 -13.30 3.66 -2.34
C TRP A 33 -12.34 3.73 -1.15
N ARG A 34 -12.86 3.93 0.07
CA ARG A 34 -12.05 3.96 1.30
C ARG A 34 -11.33 2.63 1.54
N GLY A 35 -12.03 1.51 1.33
CA GLY A 35 -11.49 0.17 1.47
C GLY A 35 -10.48 -0.17 0.37
N LEU A 36 -10.74 0.27 -0.87
CA LEU A 36 -9.78 0.15 -1.97
C LEU A 36 -8.51 0.96 -1.70
N ALA A 37 -8.64 2.21 -1.26
CA ALA A 37 -7.51 3.07 -0.93
C ALA A 37 -6.64 2.47 0.19
N ALA A 38 -7.27 1.93 1.24
CA ALA A 38 -6.56 1.22 2.31
C ALA A 38 -5.82 -0.01 1.77
N GLY A 39 -6.48 -0.86 0.96
CA GLY A 39 -5.87 -2.05 0.36
C GLY A 39 -4.72 -1.71 -0.59
N ALA A 40 -4.88 -0.70 -1.44
CA ALA A 40 -3.85 -0.22 -2.35
C ALA A 40 -2.62 0.29 -1.59
N MET A 41 -2.82 1.01 -0.48
CA MET A 41 -1.73 1.49 0.35
C MET A 41 -0.99 0.36 1.09
N LEU A 42 -1.72 -0.65 1.57
CA LEU A 42 -1.11 -1.84 2.16
C LEU A 42 -0.28 -2.61 1.13
N ALA A 43 -0.79 -2.77 -0.10
CA ALA A 43 -0.06 -3.38 -1.21
C ALA A 43 1.19 -2.58 -1.58
N PHE A 44 1.09 -1.25 -1.66
CA PHE A 44 2.23 -0.36 -1.89
C PHE A 44 3.30 -0.50 -0.79
N THR A 45 2.87 -0.49 0.47
CA THR A 45 3.77 -0.65 1.63
C THR A 45 4.48 -2.01 1.60
N ARG A 46 3.75 -3.09 1.23
CA ARG A 46 4.32 -4.42 1.04
C ARG A 46 5.36 -4.43 -0.08
N ALA A 47 5.07 -3.83 -1.22
CA ALA A 47 5.98 -3.75 -2.36
C ALA A 47 7.24 -2.94 -2.04
N LEU A 48 7.12 -1.86 -1.26
CA LEU A 48 8.26 -1.05 -0.82
C LEU A 48 9.27 -1.85 0.03
N GLY A 49 8.77 -2.81 0.80
CA GLY A 49 9.61 -3.73 1.59
C GLY A 49 10.11 -4.95 0.83
N ASP A 50 9.78 -5.11 -0.45
CA ASP A 50 10.22 -6.26 -1.23
C ASP A 50 11.63 -6.02 -1.80
N PHE A 51 12.61 -6.72 -1.24
CA PHE A 51 14.01 -6.62 -1.65
C PHE A 51 14.43 -7.77 -2.57
N GLY A 52 13.85 -8.96 -2.37
CA GLY A 52 14.29 -10.19 -3.03
C GLY A 52 13.89 -10.23 -4.51
N ALA A 53 12.63 -9.90 -4.82
CA ALA A 53 12.18 -9.92 -6.21
C ALA A 53 12.89 -8.85 -7.05
N THR A 54 13.13 -7.67 -6.49
CA THR A 54 13.88 -6.61 -7.19
C THR A 54 15.32 -7.01 -7.46
N LEU A 55 16.02 -7.61 -6.49
CA LEU A 55 17.38 -8.12 -6.71
C LEU A 55 17.41 -9.21 -7.80
N MET A 56 16.44 -10.12 -7.81
CA MET A 56 16.38 -11.21 -8.79
C MET A 56 16.10 -10.72 -10.22
N VAL A 57 15.26 -9.70 -10.38
CA VAL A 57 14.80 -9.23 -11.70
C VAL A 57 15.64 -8.06 -12.22
N ALA A 58 15.90 -7.05 -11.39
CA ALA A 58 16.59 -5.82 -11.77
C ALA A 58 18.09 -5.84 -11.45
N GLY A 59 18.54 -6.75 -10.58
CA GLY A 59 19.93 -6.81 -10.12
C GLY A 59 20.31 -5.63 -9.21
N ASP A 60 21.58 -5.61 -8.80
CA ASP A 60 22.17 -4.53 -8.01
C ASP A 60 23.32 -3.87 -8.80
N ILE A 61 22.98 -2.83 -9.56
CA ILE A 61 23.98 -2.01 -10.27
C ILE A 61 24.11 -0.67 -9.51
N PRO A 62 25.23 -0.42 -8.81
CA PRO A 62 25.45 0.81 -8.06
C PRO A 62 25.23 2.05 -8.92
N GLY A 63 24.41 2.99 -8.42
CA GLY A 63 24.10 4.24 -9.11
C GLY A 63 23.16 4.14 -10.33
N ARG A 64 22.60 2.95 -10.65
CA ARG A 64 21.61 2.77 -11.72
C ARG A 64 20.32 2.11 -11.26
N THR A 65 20.40 0.95 -10.61
CA THR A 65 19.24 0.15 -10.17
C THR A 65 19.21 -0.09 -8.66
N GLN A 66 20.16 0.50 -7.94
CA GLN A 66 20.29 0.33 -6.50
C GLN A 66 19.13 1.01 -5.76
N THR A 67 18.28 0.19 -5.14
CA THR A 67 17.23 0.66 -4.24
C THR A 67 17.76 0.83 -2.82
N ALA A 68 17.02 1.52 -1.96
CA ALA A 68 17.40 1.73 -0.57
C ALA A 68 17.65 0.40 0.18
N ALA A 69 16.85 -0.64 -0.12
CA ALA A 69 17.03 -1.97 0.45
C ALA A 69 18.32 -2.66 -0.03
N LEU A 70 18.67 -2.51 -1.32
CA LEU A 70 19.90 -3.04 -1.90
C LEU A 70 21.13 -2.37 -1.29
N ALA A 71 21.11 -1.04 -1.11
CA ALA A 71 22.21 -0.31 -0.49
C ALA A 71 22.45 -0.72 0.98
N ILE A 72 21.39 -1.01 1.74
CA ILE A 72 21.51 -1.54 3.11
C ILE A 72 22.12 -2.95 3.09
N TYR A 73 21.65 -3.80 2.17
CA TYR A 73 22.14 -5.16 2.04
C TYR A 73 23.63 -5.21 1.67
N ASP A 74 24.07 -4.40 0.71
CA ASP A 74 25.47 -4.31 0.30
C ASP A 74 26.37 -3.80 1.45
N ALA A 75 25.96 -2.72 2.13
CA ALA A 75 26.69 -2.19 3.28
C ALA A 75 26.81 -3.22 4.42
N ALA A 76 25.78 -4.03 4.65
CA ALA A 76 25.80 -5.11 5.63
C ALA A 76 26.73 -6.27 5.21
N GLN A 77 26.76 -6.62 3.93
CA GLN A 77 27.61 -7.69 3.37
C GLN A 77 29.11 -7.37 3.46
N VAL A 78 29.48 -6.10 3.26
CA VAL A 78 30.88 -5.64 3.36
C VAL A 78 31.30 -5.41 4.83
N GLY A 79 30.37 -5.54 5.79
CA GLY A 79 30.64 -5.38 7.22
C GLY A 79 30.65 -3.92 7.70
N ASP A 80 30.23 -2.96 6.87
CA ASP A 80 30.10 -1.55 7.24
C ASP A 80 28.80 -1.31 8.04
N THR A 81 28.86 -1.72 9.31
CA THR A 81 27.76 -1.57 10.26
C THR A 81 27.38 -0.12 10.53
N ALA A 82 28.30 0.83 10.35
CA ALA A 82 28.02 2.25 10.55
C ALA A 82 27.12 2.79 9.44
N THR A 83 27.44 2.49 8.17
CA THR A 83 26.64 2.91 7.02
C THR A 83 25.32 2.14 6.96
N ALA A 84 25.35 0.83 7.17
CA ALA A 84 24.14 -0.01 7.21
C ALA A 84 23.16 0.45 8.30
N GLY A 85 23.67 0.80 9.49
CA GLY A 85 22.86 1.31 10.59
C GLY A 85 22.18 2.65 10.28
N ARG A 86 22.90 3.60 9.68
CA ARG A 86 22.35 4.91 9.27
C ARG A 86 21.25 4.77 8.23
N LEU A 87 21.49 3.97 7.19
CA LEU A 87 20.51 3.74 6.11
C LEU A 87 19.27 3.02 6.64
N THR A 88 19.45 2.01 7.49
CA THR A 88 18.34 1.29 8.13
C THR A 88 17.48 2.21 8.99
N LEU A 89 18.11 3.06 9.82
CA LEU A 89 17.41 4.06 10.62
C LEU A 89 16.59 5.01 9.76
N LEU A 90 17.18 5.54 8.68
CA LEU A 90 16.51 6.48 7.78
C LEU A 90 15.29 5.83 7.11
N VAL A 91 15.45 4.64 6.53
CA VAL A 91 14.35 3.90 5.88
C VAL A 91 13.26 3.53 6.88
N SER A 92 13.64 3.12 8.09
CA SER A 92 12.67 2.79 9.15
C SER A 92 11.86 4.01 9.57
N LEU A 93 12.49 5.18 9.68
CA LEU A 93 11.82 6.42 10.04
C LEU A 93 10.85 6.88 8.95
N VAL A 94 11.24 6.74 7.67
CA VAL A 94 10.35 6.98 6.52
C VAL A 94 9.17 6.02 6.52
N ALA A 95 9.39 4.73 6.78
CA ALA A 95 8.33 3.73 6.82
C ALA A 95 7.34 3.99 7.96
N ILE A 96 7.82 4.32 9.16
CA ILE A 96 6.97 4.68 10.31
C ILE A 96 6.19 5.97 10.01
N ALA A 97 6.85 6.99 9.44
CA ALA A 97 6.18 8.24 9.07
C ALA A 97 5.07 8.00 8.03
N ALA A 98 5.34 7.20 6.99
CA ALA A 98 4.34 6.81 6.00
C ALA A 98 3.15 6.09 6.66
N LEU A 99 3.41 5.15 7.57
CA LEU A 99 2.37 4.42 8.28
C LEU A 99 1.52 5.35 9.17
N VAL A 100 2.14 6.30 9.88
CA VAL A 100 1.44 7.30 10.69
C VAL A 100 0.60 8.22 9.80
N ILE A 101 1.11 8.68 8.66
CA ILE A 101 0.36 9.49 7.71
C ILE A 101 -0.88 8.74 7.22
N VAL A 102 -0.74 7.44 6.92
CA VAL A 102 -1.86 6.60 6.48
C VAL A 102 -2.91 6.45 7.58
N GLN A 103 -2.49 6.16 8.80
CA GLN A 103 -3.40 6.08 9.96
C GLN A 103 -4.15 7.39 10.19
N TRP A 104 -3.48 8.53 9.97
CA TRP A 104 -4.06 9.85 10.15
C TRP A 104 -4.98 10.25 8.98
N ALA A 105 -4.61 9.88 7.74
CA ALA A 105 -5.38 10.15 6.53
C ALA A 105 -6.59 9.23 6.36
N LEU A 106 -6.58 8.05 6.96
CA LEU A 106 -7.72 7.14 7.08
C LEU A 106 -8.20 7.05 8.54
N PRO A 107 -8.79 8.12 9.13
CA PRO A 107 -9.35 8.03 10.45
C PRO A 107 -10.43 6.94 10.46
N GLY A 108 -10.13 5.85 11.15
CA GLY A 108 -11.06 4.76 11.37
C GLY A 108 -12.23 5.25 12.21
N ARG A 109 -13.44 5.26 11.64
CA ARG A 109 -14.62 5.14 12.47
C ARG A 109 -14.75 3.66 12.84
N GLY A 110 -14.52 3.38 14.11
CA GLY A 110 -15.13 2.32 14.92
C GLY A 110 -15.11 0.92 14.33
N VAL A 111 -14.31 0.05 14.94
CA VAL A 111 -14.76 -1.33 15.21
C VAL A 111 -16.05 -1.21 16.01
N GLY A 112 -17.18 -1.14 15.30
CA GLY A 112 -18.52 -1.22 15.85
C GLY A 112 -18.79 -2.68 16.17
N ARG A 113 -19.09 -2.92 17.44
CA ARG A 113 -19.44 -4.22 18.03
C ARG A 113 -20.81 -4.68 17.54
#